data_AF-A0A0D0DRX5-F1
#
_entry.id   AF-A0A0D0DRX5-F1
#
_cell.length_a   1.000
_cell.length_b   1.000
_cell.length_c   1.000
_cell.angle_alpha   90.00
_cell.angle_beta   90.00
_cell.angle_gamma   90.00
#
_symmetry.space_group_name_H-M   'P 1'
#
loop_
_entity.id
_entity.type
_entity.pdbx_description
1 polymer ?
#
loop_
_entity_poly.entity_id
_entity_poly.type
_entity_poly.pdbx_seq_one_letter_code
_entity_poly.pdbx_strand_id
1 'polypeptide(L)'
;MLPAAEPQAMPLPAMYEVMATRAVRQNSSNYFNQGGSVSGRYYPPPANETRPLISRPSTPPINTNYPLHTAASRIAQSYRSESPPVNQPVPQWAELARFDVHGSAQNYSYGSVTRPLVARGWVEFSLPHGLRYYENRDSRAITDIDLRNLAKLDEVSITIETAEVVPEGCELWIRGTHGGKKGWRKQKAMSDPVIFWVDHRSRRVLNEVPSEEYVPSGDDDRLDDEYRYWSFVEIHPAHISRDVAEAARQEATDALHWSYTDRLLTHPQPIPPPFSQEECQELIKLLNESSHPMTPAYTRIVARVLLRVAHWRQAHFRPYKPLPRDVSYLQQPRNTPIMRTIVEILIGILCLGIPFMFVDRARYNGHFDVEGSHVPESTTPLFVIGACACLVSAIILSASVTLMSLPGLDSIARIGGLVAITCSVLSMVTSFVSIFRYKAEMARGVGHSAGEGFMMLSRRSIMLSLPLVFLAYSVAGFITGVVIYSFRSATINLASAGSPIAAKFDEYTRFMVIGILGALAGVLIASALVSRR
;
A
#
# COMPACT_ATOMS: atom_id res chain seq x y z
N MET A 1 53.75 54.15 -3.23
CA MET A 1 52.81 54.03 -4.36
C MET A 1 53.23 52.82 -5.18
N LEU A 2 52.50 51.72 -5.01
CA LEU A 2 52.64 50.47 -5.77
C LEU A 2 51.36 50.34 -6.64
N PRO A 3 51.44 49.95 -7.91
CA PRO A 3 50.26 49.80 -8.74
C PRO A 3 49.49 48.53 -8.36
N ALA A 4 48.16 48.61 -8.47
CA ALA A 4 47.24 47.50 -8.21
C ALA A 4 47.40 46.41 -9.29
N ALA A 5 47.51 45.15 -8.86
CA ALA A 5 47.56 43.99 -9.73
C ALA A 5 46.19 43.71 -10.36
N GLU A 6 46.18 43.58 -11.68
CA GLU A 6 45.03 43.24 -12.51
C GLU A 6 44.68 41.74 -12.34
N PRO A 7 43.40 41.35 -12.20
CA PRO A 7 43.03 39.96 -12.01
C PRO A 7 43.19 39.17 -13.32
N GLN A 8 44.07 38.18 -13.30
CA GLN A 8 44.34 37.27 -14.40
C GLN A 8 43.16 36.29 -14.56
N ALA A 9 42.40 36.42 -15.64
CA ALA A 9 41.33 35.48 -15.98
C ALA A 9 41.93 34.15 -16.45
N MET A 10 41.67 33.06 -15.71
CA MET A 10 42.01 31.71 -16.18
C MET A 10 41.01 31.25 -17.25
N PRO A 11 41.46 30.73 -18.40
CA PRO A 11 40.57 30.17 -19.40
C PRO A 11 39.98 28.85 -18.89
N LEU A 12 38.67 28.68 -19.08
CA LEU A 12 37.98 27.42 -18.84
C LEU A 12 38.46 26.35 -19.85
N PRO A 13 38.62 25.08 -19.44
CA PRO A 13 39.00 24.00 -20.35
C PRO A 13 37.90 23.72 -21.37
N ALA A 14 38.30 23.22 -22.53
CA ALA A 14 37.42 22.94 -23.66
C ALA A 14 36.44 21.79 -23.35
N MET A 15 35.18 21.94 -23.78
CA MET A 15 34.05 21.04 -23.47
C MET A 15 34.22 19.56 -23.85
N TYR A 16 35.25 19.16 -24.58
CA TYR A 16 35.43 17.76 -25.00
C TYR A 16 36.08 16.87 -23.93
N GLU A 17 36.46 17.40 -22.76
CA GLU A 17 37.09 16.63 -21.67
C GLU A 17 36.13 16.18 -20.55
N VAL A 18 34.83 16.51 -20.59
CA VAL A 18 33.90 16.21 -19.47
C VAL A 18 32.92 15.04 -19.72
N MET A 19 32.94 14.40 -20.90
CA MET A 19 32.14 13.19 -21.13
C MET A 19 32.93 12.07 -21.81
N ALA A 20 33.70 11.34 -21.01
CA ALA A 20 34.20 10.01 -21.37
C ALA A 20 33.91 9.02 -20.25
N THR A 21 32.63 8.68 -20.04
CA THR A 21 32.27 7.44 -19.34
C THR A 21 32.63 6.27 -20.25
N ARG A 22 33.69 5.56 -19.85
CA ARG A 22 34.16 4.31 -20.45
C ARG A 22 33.02 3.30 -20.56
N ALA A 23 32.57 3.02 -21.78
CA ALA A 23 31.90 1.76 -22.09
C ALA A 23 32.96 0.64 -22.14
N VAL A 24 33.19 -0.03 -21.01
CA VAL A 24 33.95 -1.29 -20.99
C VAL A 24 33.04 -2.39 -21.54
N ARG A 25 33.08 -2.61 -22.86
CA ARG A 25 32.67 -3.89 -23.44
C ARG A 25 33.79 -4.90 -23.16
N GLN A 26 33.59 -5.74 -22.14
CA GLN A 26 34.32 -7.00 -22.05
C GLN A 26 33.79 -7.96 -23.12
N ASN A 27 34.68 -8.36 -24.02
CA ASN A 27 34.48 -9.46 -24.94
C ASN A 27 34.46 -10.78 -24.16
N SER A 28 33.32 -11.47 -24.13
CA SER A 28 33.28 -12.91 -23.89
C SER A 28 33.42 -13.64 -25.23
N SER A 29 34.58 -14.27 -25.43
CA SER A 29 34.83 -15.14 -26.57
C SER A 29 34.37 -16.58 -26.28
N ASN A 30 33.78 -17.17 -27.31
CA ASN A 30 33.71 -18.60 -27.62
C ASN A 30 32.63 -19.42 -26.90
N TYR A 31 31.50 -19.67 -27.59
CA TYR A 31 31.17 -21.00 -28.09
C TYR A 31 30.06 -20.91 -29.16
N PHE A 32 30.16 -21.81 -30.14
CA PHE A 32 29.16 -22.24 -31.13
C PHE A 32 29.03 -21.55 -32.50
N ASN A 33 29.51 -22.32 -33.49
CA ASN A 33 29.25 -22.25 -34.93
C ASN A 33 27.83 -22.71 -35.30
N GLN A 34 27.47 -22.42 -36.55
CA GLN A 34 26.25 -22.73 -37.32
C GLN A 34 25.17 -21.65 -37.20
N GLY A 35 24.67 -21.02 -38.26
CA GLY A 35 24.89 -21.17 -39.69
C GLY A 35 23.69 -20.53 -40.40
N GLY A 36 23.93 -19.73 -41.44
CA GLY A 36 23.00 -19.52 -42.54
C GLY A 36 21.95 -18.40 -42.45
N SER A 37 21.87 -17.68 -43.57
CA SER A 37 20.72 -16.94 -44.11
C SER A 37 20.51 -15.47 -43.70
N VAL A 38 21.26 -14.61 -44.40
CA VAL A 38 20.79 -13.46 -45.18
C VAL A 38 19.30 -13.09 -45.02
N SER A 39 19.02 -11.94 -44.41
CA SER A 39 17.85 -11.11 -44.73
C SER A 39 18.13 -9.66 -44.36
N GLY A 40 17.91 -8.76 -45.32
CA GLY A 40 18.36 -7.37 -45.32
C GLY A 40 17.73 -6.52 -44.23
N ARG A 41 18.57 -5.69 -43.58
CA ARG A 41 18.12 -4.60 -42.72
C ARG A 41 18.22 -3.28 -43.49
N TYR A 42 17.08 -2.61 -43.61
CA TYR A 42 16.98 -1.21 -43.98
C TYR A 42 17.66 -0.36 -42.91
N TYR A 43 18.65 0.43 -43.31
CA TYR A 43 19.15 1.55 -42.52
C TYR A 43 18.29 2.79 -42.83
N PRO A 44 17.74 3.49 -41.83
CA PRO A 44 17.20 4.83 -42.07
C PRO A 44 18.37 5.81 -42.30
N PRO A 45 18.22 6.81 -43.19
CA PRO A 45 19.28 7.78 -43.46
C PRO A 45 19.50 8.73 -42.27
N PRO A 46 20.72 9.30 -42.13
CA PRO A 46 21.03 10.24 -41.07
C PRO A 46 20.22 11.55 -41.22
N ALA A 47 19.73 12.06 -40.08
CA ALA A 47 18.99 13.31 -40.02
C ALA A 47 19.86 14.49 -40.44
N ASN A 48 19.30 15.33 -41.30
CA ASN A 48 19.96 16.47 -41.94
C ASN A 48 19.71 17.74 -41.10
N GLU A 49 20.70 18.18 -40.31
CA GLU A 49 20.59 19.29 -39.33
C GLU A 49 20.76 20.71 -39.94
N THR A 50 20.40 20.93 -41.20
CA THR A 50 20.57 22.25 -41.86
C THR A 50 19.25 22.91 -42.27
N ARG A 51 18.24 22.93 -41.39
CA ARG A 51 17.04 23.78 -41.59
C ARG A 51 17.00 24.95 -40.60
N PRO A 52 16.83 26.20 -41.06
CA PRO A 52 16.74 27.36 -40.16
C PRO A 52 15.42 27.37 -39.38
N LEU A 53 15.50 27.74 -38.12
CA LEU A 53 14.38 27.92 -37.20
C LEU A 53 13.48 29.09 -37.66
N ILE A 54 12.18 28.80 -37.76
CA ILE A 54 11.13 29.74 -38.09
C ILE A 54 10.92 30.75 -36.94
N SER A 55 10.68 31.99 -37.35
CA SER A 55 10.48 33.21 -36.58
C SER A 55 9.44 33.10 -35.46
N ARG A 56 9.78 33.63 -34.28
CA ARG A 56 8.88 33.90 -33.15
C ARG A 56 7.76 34.87 -33.55
N PRO A 57 6.48 34.60 -33.22
CA PRO A 57 5.45 35.63 -33.27
C PRO A 57 5.49 36.52 -32.01
N SER A 58 5.32 37.81 -32.28
CA SER A 58 5.35 38.94 -31.35
C SER A 58 4.24 38.87 -30.29
N THR A 59 4.60 39.20 -29.05
CA THR A 59 3.71 39.43 -27.91
C THR A 59 2.81 40.65 -28.13
N PRO A 60 1.50 40.59 -27.79
CA PRO A 60 0.65 41.77 -27.73
C PRO A 60 0.79 42.52 -26.38
N PRO A 61 0.49 43.83 -26.33
CA PRO A 61 0.71 44.66 -25.16
C PRO A 61 -0.33 44.43 -24.06
N ILE A 62 0.15 44.42 -22.81
CA ILE A 62 -0.66 44.38 -21.58
C ILE A 62 -1.30 45.75 -21.37
N ASN A 63 -2.62 45.75 -21.28
CA ASN A 63 -3.46 46.90 -20.99
C ASN A 63 -3.58 47.06 -19.46
N THR A 64 -2.88 48.04 -18.88
CA THR A 64 -2.99 48.39 -17.46
C THR A 64 -4.03 49.48 -17.27
N ASN A 65 -5.16 49.14 -16.65
CA ASN A 65 -6.11 50.10 -16.11
C ASN A 65 -6.66 49.56 -14.78
N TYR A 66 -6.18 50.06 -13.65
CA TYR A 66 -7.00 50.25 -12.44
C TYR A 66 -6.50 51.45 -11.63
N PRO A 67 -7.42 52.16 -10.94
CA PRO A 67 -7.22 53.55 -10.57
C PRO A 67 -6.59 53.74 -9.18
N LEU A 68 -5.95 54.89 -9.11
CA LEU A 68 -5.44 55.62 -7.98
C LEU A 68 -6.56 55.90 -6.94
N HIS A 69 -6.37 55.47 -5.69
CA HIS A 69 -7.01 56.10 -4.54
C HIS A 69 -5.99 56.42 -3.45
N THR A 70 -5.85 57.72 -3.26
CA THR A 70 -5.08 58.42 -2.23
C THR A 70 -5.80 58.34 -0.88
N ALA A 71 -5.05 58.14 0.20
CA ALA A 71 -4.96 59.05 1.36
C ALA A 71 -4.68 58.34 2.71
N ALA A 72 -3.56 58.79 3.30
CA ALA A 72 -3.15 58.83 4.69
C ALA A 72 -4.22 58.61 5.80
N SER A 73 -3.85 57.90 6.87
CA SER A 73 -3.25 58.53 8.08
C SER A 73 -3.23 57.61 9.31
N ARG A 74 -2.29 57.92 10.23
CA ARG A 74 -2.23 57.63 11.68
C ARG A 74 -1.60 56.32 12.19
N ILE A 75 -0.32 56.48 12.57
CA ILE A 75 0.19 56.55 13.96
C ILE A 75 -0.19 55.41 14.93
N ALA A 76 0.88 54.73 15.36
CA ALA A 76 1.15 54.12 16.67
C ALA A 76 0.21 53.01 17.19
N GLN A 77 0.78 51.82 17.41
CA GLN A 77 1.10 51.36 18.77
C GLN A 77 1.92 50.07 18.76
N SER A 78 3.05 50.14 19.46
CA SER A 78 3.74 49.06 20.16
C SER A 78 2.77 48.01 20.71
N TYR A 79 3.04 46.72 20.48
CA TYR A 79 3.27 45.77 21.57
C TYR A 79 4.07 44.55 21.07
N ARG A 80 5.27 44.46 21.63
CA ARG A 80 6.12 43.28 21.75
C ARG A 80 5.33 42.17 22.43
N SER A 81 5.12 41.05 21.74
CA SER A 81 4.66 39.80 22.35
C SER A 81 5.69 38.73 22.00
N GLU A 82 6.68 38.61 22.89
CA GLU A 82 7.52 37.41 22.99
C GLU A 82 6.60 36.28 23.48
N SER A 83 6.27 35.35 22.57
CA SER A 83 5.69 34.07 22.93
C SER A 83 6.84 33.12 23.30
N PRO A 84 6.74 32.37 24.42
CA PRO A 84 7.76 31.39 24.75
C PRO A 84 7.71 30.23 23.73
N PRO A 85 8.85 29.60 23.42
CA PRO A 85 8.86 28.49 22.48
C PRO A 85 7.99 27.34 23.03
N VAL A 86 7.09 26.87 22.17
CA VAL A 86 6.30 25.66 22.37
C VAL A 86 7.25 24.49 22.63
N ASN A 87 7.08 23.83 23.77
CA ASN A 87 7.83 22.64 24.17
C ASN A 87 7.78 21.57 23.07
N GLN A 88 8.93 21.27 22.48
CA GLN A 88 9.14 20.06 21.68
C GLN A 88 9.07 18.84 22.61
N PRO A 89 8.52 17.70 22.15
CA PRO A 89 8.59 16.46 22.90
C PRO A 89 10.05 15.98 22.95
N VAL A 90 10.69 16.18 24.11
CA VAL A 90 11.96 15.54 24.44
C VAL A 90 11.71 14.03 24.50
N PRO A 91 12.59 13.17 23.93
CA PRO A 91 12.54 11.74 24.21
C PRO A 91 12.50 11.56 25.72
N GLN A 92 11.46 10.89 26.23
CA GLN A 92 11.33 10.66 27.66
C GLN A 92 12.40 9.63 28.06
N TRP A 93 13.63 10.10 28.26
CA TRP A 93 14.63 9.36 29.02
C TRP A 93 13.99 9.09 30.38
N ALA A 94 13.94 7.82 30.78
CA ALA A 94 13.52 7.48 32.12
C ALA A 94 14.51 8.16 33.09
N GLU A 95 14.11 9.32 33.61
CA GLU A 95 14.88 10.05 34.60
C GLU A 95 15.05 9.13 35.81
N LEU A 96 16.31 8.97 36.24
CA LEU A 96 16.66 8.05 37.32
C LEU A 96 15.92 8.50 38.59
N ALA A 97 14.94 7.71 39.02
CA ALA A 97 14.05 8.08 40.11
C ALA A 97 14.86 8.44 41.36
N ARG A 98 14.82 9.71 41.79
CA ARG A 98 15.20 10.10 43.14
C ARG A 98 14.15 9.56 44.09
N PHE A 99 14.59 8.74 45.03
CA PHE A 99 13.73 8.22 46.09
C PHE A 99 13.32 9.38 47.01
N ASP A 100 12.02 9.65 47.10
CA ASP A 100 11.47 10.51 48.13
C ASP A 100 11.07 9.67 49.35
N VAL A 101 11.31 10.21 50.55
CA VAL A 101 11.40 9.49 51.83
C VAL A 101 10.02 9.10 52.41
N HIS A 102 8.92 9.51 51.79
CA HIS A 102 7.57 9.27 52.30
C HIS A 102 6.78 8.27 51.46
N GLY A 103 6.86 6.99 51.87
CA GLY A 103 6.17 5.84 51.29
C GLY A 103 4.65 5.94 51.30
N SER A 104 4.10 6.62 50.29
CA SER A 104 2.69 6.57 49.92
C SER A 104 2.55 5.91 48.56
N ALA A 105 2.11 4.65 48.55
CA ALA A 105 1.89 3.86 47.36
C ALA A 105 0.50 4.14 46.77
N GLN A 106 0.42 5.10 45.85
CA GLN A 106 -0.62 5.16 44.84
C GLN A 106 0.03 5.57 43.51
N ASN A 107 0.16 4.61 42.60
CA ASN A 107 0.06 4.74 41.14
C ASN A 107 0.70 3.52 40.46
N TYR A 108 0.12 3.09 39.35
CA TYR A 108 0.56 1.98 38.51
C TYR A 108 2.09 1.93 38.38
N SER A 109 2.72 0.99 39.09
CA SER A 109 4.17 0.80 39.05
C SER A 109 4.54 0.17 37.71
N TYR A 110 4.74 1.02 36.71
CA TYR A 110 5.55 0.72 35.52
C TYR A 110 7.03 0.48 35.89
N GLY A 111 7.41 0.61 37.17
CA GLY A 111 8.78 0.57 37.67
C GLY A 111 9.32 -0.80 38.07
N SER A 112 8.55 -1.90 38.05
CA SER A 112 9.09 -3.22 38.39
C SER A 112 9.66 -3.97 37.19
N VAL A 113 9.03 -3.88 36.01
CA VAL A 113 9.45 -4.61 34.79
C VAL A 113 10.58 -3.90 34.05
N THR A 114 10.78 -2.60 34.28
CA THR A 114 11.89 -1.84 33.68
C THR A 114 13.24 -2.13 34.35
N ARG A 115 13.26 -2.58 35.62
CA ARG A 115 14.51 -2.84 36.35
C ARG A 115 15.38 -3.93 35.70
N PRO A 116 14.86 -5.11 35.29
CA PRO A 116 15.68 -6.12 34.63
C PRO A 116 16.26 -5.67 33.29
N LEU A 117 15.49 -4.88 32.51
CA LEU A 117 15.93 -4.37 31.21
C LEU A 117 17.11 -3.42 31.36
N VAL A 118 16.94 -2.38 32.18
CA VAL A 118 17.95 -1.35 32.42
C VAL A 118 19.18 -1.95 33.08
N ALA A 119 19.01 -2.90 34.01
CA ALA A 119 20.14 -3.59 34.64
C ALA A 119 21.02 -4.38 33.66
N ARG A 120 20.47 -4.78 32.51
CA ARG A 120 21.20 -5.44 31.41
C ARG A 120 21.59 -4.48 30.27
N GLY A 121 21.47 -3.17 30.48
CA GLY A 121 21.85 -2.15 29.49
C GLY A 121 20.84 -1.92 28.37
N TRP A 122 19.60 -2.45 28.49
CA TRP A 122 18.56 -2.24 27.48
C TRP A 122 17.76 -0.96 27.72
N VAL A 123 17.53 -0.22 26.64
CA VAL A 123 16.71 1.01 26.59
C VAL A 123 15.51 0.76 25.68
N GLU A 124 14.31 1.02 26.17
CA GLU A 124 13.07 0.91 25.39
C GLU A 124 12.79 2.22 24.63
N PHE A 125 12.56 2.12 23.33
CA PHE A 125 12.08 3.19 22.48
C PHE A 125 10.62 2.95 22.11
N SER A 126 9.78 3.99 22.23
CA SER A 126 8.38 3.96 21.80
C SER A 126 8.17 4.93 20.65
N LEU A 127 7.59 4.43 19.55
CA LEU A 127 7.28 5.22 18.36
C LEU A 127 5.83 5.73 18.40
N PRO A 128 5.49 6.83 17.70
CA PRO A 128 4.14 7.41 17.72
C PRO A 128 3.00 6.47 17.30
N HIS A 129 3.28 5.48 16.46
CA HIS A 129 2.31 4.46 16.05
C HIS A 129 2.22 3.27 17.02
N GLY A 130 2.85 3.37 18.20
CA GLY A 130 2.77 2.39 19.27
C GLY A 130 3.66 1.16 19.12
N LEU A 131 4.55 1.09 18.11
CA LEU A 131 5.57 0.05 18.13
C LEU A 131 6.68 0.44 19.08
N ARG A 132 7.35 -0.60 19.58
CA ARG A 132 8.45 -0.50 20.51
C ARG A 132 9.62 -1.30 19.96
N TYR A 133 10.81 -0.82 20.23
CA TYR A 133 12.05 -1.55 20.01
C TYR A 133 12.97 -1.30 21.19
N TYR A 134 14.00 -2.13 21.31
CA TYR A 134 14.94 -2.08 22.41
C TYR A 134 16.34 -1.96 21.86
N GLU A 135 17.14 -1.08 22.46
CA GLU A 135 18.55 -0.84 22.14
C GLU A 135 19.42 -1.29 23.31
N ASN A 136 20.52 -1.96 23.03
CA ASN A 136 21.62 -2.17 23.97
C ASN A 136 22.90 -1.56 23.37
N ARG A 137 23.34 -0.44 23.94
CA ARG A 137 24.46 0.35 23.40
C ARG A 137 25.80 -0.36 23.53
N ASP A 138 26.00 -1.06 24.63
CA ASP A 138 27.27 -1.73 24.93
C ASP A 138 27.54 -2.87 23.94
N SER A 139 26.48 -3.57 23.54
CA SER A 139 26.54 -4.65 22.53
C SER A 139 26.24 -4.19 21.10
N ARG A 140 25.90 -2.91 20.89
CA ARG A 140 25.41 -2.37 19.60
C ARG A 140 24.29 -3.23 19.00
N ALA A 141 23.36 -3.65 19.84
CA ALA A 141 22.28 -4.54 19.47
C ALA A 141 20.91 -3.87 19.58
N ILE A 142 20.03 -4.20 18.63
CA ILE A 142 18.67 -3.71 18.51
C ILE A 142 17.74 -4.89 18.35
N THR A 143 16.57 -4.83 18.98
CA THR A 143 15.55 -5.87 18.78
C THR A 143 14.14 -5.31 18.79
N ASP A 144 13.31 -5.89 17.93
CA ASP A 144 11.85 -5.71 17.88
C ASP A 144 11.10 -6.72 18.77
N ILE A 145 11.81 -7.61 19.44
CA ILE A 145 11.26 -8.60 20.38
C ILE A 145 10.86 -7.90 21.67
N ASP A 146 9.62 -8.14 22.13
CA ASP A 146 9.16 -7.63 23.44
C ASP A 146 9.97 -8.23 24.60
N LEU A 147 10.97 -7.48 25.04
CA LEU A 147 11.88 -7.85 26.13
C LEU A 147 11.24 -7.75 27.52
N ARG A 148 10.01 -7.25 27.63
CA ARG A 148 9.25 -7.26 28.91
C ARG A 148 8.92 -8.69 29.33
N ASN A 149 8.95 -9.64 28.39
CA ASN A 149 8.94 -11.06 28.70
C ASN A 149 10.36 -11.52 29.03
N LEU A 150 10.62 -11.87 30.29
CA LEU A 150 11.93 -12.27 30.78
C LEU A 150 12.52 -13.48 30.02
N ALA A 151 11.69 -14.43 29.58
CA ALA A 151 12.17 -15.57 28.80
C ALA A 151 12.74 -15.14 27.44
N LYS A 152 12.13 -14.13 26.82
CA LYS A 152 12.62 -13.54 25.56
C LYS A 152 13.86 -12.67 25.79
N LEU A 153 13.92 -11.97 26.91
CA LEU A 153 15.11 -11.22 27.31
C LEU A 153 16.32 -12.15 27.50
N ASP A 154 16.14 -13.28 28.19
CA ASP A 154 17.19 -14.29 28.35
C ASP A 154 17.61 -14.90 27.00
N GLU A 155 16.66 -15.22 26.13
CA GLU A 155 16.92 -15.73 24.78
C GLU A 155 17.74 -14.74 23.92
N VAL A 156 17.36 -13.45 23.93
CA VAL A 156 18.09 -12.39 23.22
C VAL A 156 19.47 -12.18 23.84
N SER A 157 19.61 -12.21 25.17
CA SER A 157 20.90 -12.12 25.85
C SER A 157 21.85 -13.26 25.42
N ILE A 158 21.38 -14.51 25.40
CA ILE A 158 22.17 -15.67 24.94
C ILE A 158 22.56 -15.50 23.47
N THR A 159 21.64 -14.99 22.64
CA THR A 159 21.89 -14.73 21.22
C THR A 159 23.01 -13.71 21.01
N ILE A 160 23.05 -12.64 21.82
CA ILE A 160 24.13 -11.63 21.78
C ILE A 160 25.46 -12.22 22.25
N GLU A 161 25.45 -12.99 23.33
CA GLU A 161 26.67 -13.63 23.86
C GLU A 161 27.29 -14.63 22.87
N THR A 162 26.44 -15.26 22.04
CA THR A 162 26.87 -16.20 21.00
C THR A 162 27.29 -15.48 19.71
N ALA A 163 26.83 -14.25 19.50
CA ALA A 163 27.19 -13.47 18.32
C ALA A 163 28.67 -13.07 18.36
N GLU A 164 29.31 -13.08 17.19
CA GLU A 164 30.69 -12.62 17.05
C GLU A 164 30.81 -11.11 17.35
N VAL A 165 32.05 -10.64 17.50
CA VAL A 165 32.34 -9.22 17.74
C VAL A 165 31.78 -8.37 16.62
N VAL A 166 30.92 -7.40 16.97
CA VAL A 166 30.28 -6.52 15.98
C VAL A 166 31.33 -5.68 15.24
N PRO A 167 31.41 -5.73 13.90
CA PRO A 167 32.35 -4.88 13.15
C PRO A 167 32.08 -3.39 13.36
N GLU A 168 33.09 -2.53 13.18
CA GLU A 168 32.94 -1.09 13.34
C GLU A 168 31.95 -0.51 12.30
N GLY A 169 31.04 0.37 12.73
CA GLY A 169 30.01 0.93 11.87
C GLY A 169 28.81 0.00 11.60
N CYS A 170 28.83 -1.20 12.19
CA CYS A 170 27.71 -2.15 12.15
C CYS A 170 26.96 -2.21 13.48
N GLU A 171 25.70 -2.62 13.39
CA GLU A 171 24.80 -2.92 14.52
C GLU A 171 24.15 -4.30 14.32
N LEU A 172 23.92 -5.01 15.43
CA LEU A 172 23.18 -6.27 15.47
C LEU A 172 21.69 -5.98 15.49
N TRP A 173 20.93 -6.49 14.54
CA TRP A 173 19.47 -6.45 14.55
C TRP A 173 18.90 -7.85 14.79
N ILE A 174 18.43 -8.08 16.03
CA ILE A 174 17.94 -9.37 16.49
C ILE A 174 16.43 -9.43 16.37
N ARG A 175 16.00 -10.47 15.69
CA ARG A 175 14.67 -10.60 15.13
C ARG A 175 13.97 -11.80 15.72
N GLY A 176 12.74 -11.59 16.18
CA GLY A 176 11.89 -12.71 16.58
C GLY A 176 11.53 -13.54 15.35
N THR A 177 11.85 -14.84 15.39
CA THR A 177 11.31 -15.76 14.39
C THR A 177 9.80 -15.85 14.60
N HIS A 178 9.05 -15.17 13.73
CA HIS A 178 7.61 -15.34 13.71
C HIS A 178 7.38 -16.76 13.27
N GLY A 179 6.92 -17.62 14.19
CA GLY A 179 6.65 -19.03 13.96
C GLY A 179 5.89 -19.24 12.65
N GLY A 180 6.65 -19.41 11.57
CA GLY A 180 6.13 -19.78 10.28
C GLY A 180 5.37 -21.06 10.52
N LYS A 181 4.22 -21.21 9.87
CA LYS A 181 3.28 -22.33 10.05
C LYS A 181 3.93 -23.69 9.70
N LYS A 182 4.92 -24.13 10.47
CA LYS A 182 5.38 -25.51 10.51
C LYS A 182 4.26 -26.25 11.24
N GLY A 183 3.66 -27.21 10.55
CA GLY A 183 2.37 -27.81 10.89
C GLY A 183 2.24 -28.23 12.35
N TRP A 184 0.98 -28.31 12.79
CA TRP A 184 0.46 -28.61 14.14
C TRP A 184 1.15 -29.73 14.96
N ARG A 185 2.12 -30.49 14.42
CA ARG A 185 2.76 -31.62 15.10
C ARG A 185 4.20 -31.41 15.59
N LYS A 186 4.82 -30.22 15.44
CA LYS A 186 6.12 -29.91 16.05
C LYS A 186 6.11 -28.55 16.74
N GLN A 187 5.31 -28.44 17.79
CA GLN A 187 5.10 -27.20 18.54
C GLN A 187 5.77 -27.30 19.92
N LYS A 188 7.11 -27.21 19.96
CA LYS A 188 7.85 -26.91 21.23
C LYS A 188 9.33 -26.52 21.08
N ALA A 189 9.90 -26.52 19.88
CA ALA A 189 11.19 -25.87 19.70
C ALA A 189 10.91 -24.36 19.61
N MET A 190 11.22 -23.63 20.68
CA MET A 190 11.34 -22.18 20.69
C MET A 190 12.19 -21.81 19.47
N SER A 191 11.65 -20.99 18.57
CA SER A 191 12.34 -20.72 17.33
C SER A 191 13.44 -19.70 17.60
N ASP A 192 14.69 -20.13 17.45
CA ASP A 192 15.87 -19.31 17.70
C ASP A 192 15.75 -17.94 17.00
N PRO A 193 16.08 -16.83 17.68
CA PRO A 193 16.07 -15.51 17.07
C PRO A 193 16.99 -15.47 15.85
N VAL A 194 16.61 -14.73 14.82
CA VAL A 194 17.46 -14.51 13.64
C VAL A 194 18.23 -13.22 13.83
N ILE A 195 19.53 -13.27 13.56
CA ILE A 195 20.42 -12.11 13.61
C ILE A 195 20.55 -11.54 12.20
N PHE A 196 20.42 -10.22 12.08
CA PHE A 196 20.79 -9.45 10.91
C PHE A 196 21.90 -8.46 11.28
N TRP A 197 22.79 -8.18 10.34
CA TRP A 197 23.88 -7.22 10.49
C TRP A 197 23.55 -5.97 9.69
N VAL A 198 23.39 -4.85 10.38
CA VAL A 198 23.08 -3.56 9.77
C VAL A 198 24.37 -2.79 9.59
N ASP A 199 24.81 -2.62 8.35
CA ASP A 199 25.98 -1.80 8.01
C ASP A 199 25.50 -0.41 7.56
N HIS A 200 25.72 0.59 8.41
CA HIS A 200 25.33 1.98 8.12
C HIS A 200 26.22 2.64 7.07
N ARG A 201 27.46 2.18 6.90
CA ARG A 201 28.42 2.76 5.94
C ARG A 201 28.01 2.41 4.51
N SER A 202 27.68 1.14 4.28
CA SER A 202 27.24 0.66 2.97
C SER A 202 25.72 0.76 2.76
N ARG A 203 24.95 1.09 3.82
CA ARG A 203 23.48 1.17 3.84
C ARG A 203 22.83 -0.17 3.47
N ARG A 204 23.23 -1.24 4.16
CA ARG A 204 22.78 -2.62 3.88
C ARG A 204 22.39 -3.37 5.14
N VAL A 205 21.63 -4.44 4.94
CA VAL A 205 21.27 -5.41 5.98
C VAL A 205 21.62 -6.81 5.49
N LEU A 206 22.54 -7.47 6.17
CA LEU A 206 23.09 -8.77 5.79
C LEU A 206 22.64 -9.86 6.79
N ASN A 207 22.51 -11.09 6.31
CA ASN A 207 22.23 -12.25 7.17
C ASN A 207 23.51 -12.86 7.78
N GLU A 208 24.66 -12.50 7.21
CA GLU A 208 25.99 -12.98 7.61
C GLU A 208 26.85 -11.81 8.06
N VAL A 209 27.89 -12.11 8.83
CA VAL A 209 28.83 -11.10 9.31
C VAL A 209 29.44 -10.38 8.10
N PRO A 210 29.42 -9.04 8.07
CA PRO A 210 30.02 -8.28 6.98
C PRO A 210 31.50 -8.66 6.81
N SER A 211 31.85 -9.26 5.67
CA SER A 211 33.24 -9.44 5.26
C SER A 211 33.73 -8.19 4.53
N GLU A 212 34.96 -7.76 4.77
CA GLU A 212 35.57 -6.62 4.06
C GLU A 212 35.61 -6.81 2.53
N GLU A 213 35.57 -8.06 2.05
CA GLU A 213 35.63 -8.41 0.63
C GLU A 213 34.25 -8.58 -0.04
N TYR A 214 33.17 -8.16 0.61
CA TYR A 214 31.83 -8.35 0.03
C TYR A 214 31.62 -7.48 -1.23
N VAL A 215 31.71 -8.10 -2.39
CA VAL A 215 31.33 -7.51 -3.68
C VAL A 215 29.85 -7.81 -3.93
N PRO A 216 28.96 -6.80 -4.01
CA PRO A 216 27.55 -7.04 -4.32
C PRO A 216 27.40 -7.73 -5.68
N SER A 217 26.57 -8.76 -5.74
CA SER A 217 26.36 -9.63 -6.91
C SER A 217 25.60 -8.99 -8.08
N GLY A 218 25.25 -7.70 -7.98
CA GLY A 218 24.66 -6.92 -9.07
C GLY A 218 23.81 -5.73 -8.58
N ASP A 219 23.38 -4.88 -9.50
CA ASP A 219 22.50 -3.72 -9.22
C ASP A 219 21.15 -4.15 -8.63
N ASP A 220 20.67 -5.33 -9.03
CA ASP A 220 19.43 -5.93 -8.55
C ASP A 220 19.48 -6.24 -7.04
N ASP A 221 20.63 -6.70 -6.55
CA ASP A 221 20.79 -7.03 -5.13
C ASP A 221 21.02 -5.75 -4.32
N ARG A 222 21.57 -4.70 -4.94
CA ARG A 222 21.69 -3.39 -4.34
C ARG A 222 20.33 -2.77 -4.01
N LEU A 223 19.34 -2.87 -4.89
CA LEU A 223 17.98 -2.36 -4.60
C LEU A 223 17.35 -3.10 -3.43
N ASP A 224 17.56 -4.41 -3.34
CA ASP A 224 17.07 -5.25 -2.24
C ASP A 224 17.73 -4.85 -0.91
N ASP A 225 19.04 -4.62 -0.92
CA ASP A 225 19.79 -4.20 0.26
C ASP A 225 19.39 -2.79 0.73
N GLU A 226 19.25 -1.83 -0.21
CA GLU A 226 18.73 -0.49 0.08
C GLU A 226 17.32 -0.56 0.67
N TYR A 227 16.44 -1.39 0.10
CA TYR A 227 15.09 -1.59 0.60
C TYR A 227 15.08 -2.12 2.03
N ARG A 228 15.93 -3.11 2.33
CA ARG A 228 16.05 -3.67 3.69
C ARG A 228 16.58 -2.64 4.68
N TYR A 229 17.60 -1.89 4.28
CA TYR A 229 18.19 -0.85 5.12
C TYR A 229 17.20 0.26 5.43
N TRP A 230 16.51 0.80 4.42
CA TRP A 230 15.51 1.84 4.65
C TRP A 230 14.31 1.33 5.44
N SER A 231 13.94 0.06 5.27
CA SER A 231 12.91 -0.58 6.10
C SER A 231 13.34 -0.64 7.56
N PHE A 232 14.60 -0.98 7.84
CA PHE A 232 15.18 -0.95 9.18
C PHE A 232 15.20 0.48 9.76
N VAL A 233 15.66 1.48 9.01
CA VAL A 233 15.71 2.88 9.48
C VAL A 233 14.30 3.42 9.77
N GLU A 234 13.29 3.00 9.02
CA GLU A 234 11.91 3.41 9.23
C GLU A 234 11.35 2.99 10.60
N ILE A 235 11.77 1.83 11.08
CA ILE A 235 11.38 1.25 12.38
C ILE A 235 12.37 1.58 13.50
N HIS A 236 13.60 1.94 13.18
CA HIS A 236 14.65 2.31 14.14
C HIS A 236 15.25 3.68 13.80
N PRO A 237 14.45 4.76 13.78
CA PRO A 237 14.92 6.05 13.26
C PRO A 237 15.98 6.75 14.11
N ALA A 238 16.25 6.27 15.33
CA ALA A 238 17.34 6.75 16.17
C ALA A 238 18.70 6.11 15.81
N HIS A 239 18.70 5.04 15.02
CA HIS A 239 19.86 4.23 14.67
C HIS A 239 20.38 4.58 13.28
N ILE A 240 20.74 5.84 13.12
CA ILE A 240 21.41 6.32 11.91
C ILE A 240 22.50 7.29 12.31
N SER A 241 23.70 7.10 11.78
CA SER A 241 24.78 8.09 11.97
C SER A 241 24.38 9.40 11.29
N ARG A 242 24.71 10.53 11.92
CA ARG A 242 24.39 11.87 11.42
C ARG A 242 24.82 12.08 9.96
N ASP A 243 25.99 11.60 9.58
CA ASP A 243 26.55 11.81 8.24
C ASP A 243 25.75 11.07 7.16
N VAL A 244 25.46 9.79 7.39
CA VAL A 244 24.61 8.97 6.50
C VAL A 244 23.22 9.56 6.36
N ALA A 245 22.71 10.09 7.46
CA ALA A 245 21.37 10.63 7.55
C ALA A 245 21.24 11.96 6.77
N GLU A 246 22.28 12.81 6.80
CA GLU A 246 22.35 14.02 5.99
C GLU A 246 22.51 13.71 4.49
N ALA A 247 23.34 12.72 4.14
CA ALA A 247 23.46 12.26 2.75
C ALA A 247 22.13 11.70 2.23
N ALA A 248 21.42 10.93 3.04
CA ALA A 248 20.10 10.38 2.71
C ALA A 248 19.03 11.46 2.56
N ARG A 249 19.11 12.53 3.38
CA ARG A 249 18.24 13.70 3.26
C ARG A 249 18.40 14.36 1.88
N GLN A 250 19.65 14.54 1.44
CA GLN A 250 19.91 15.08 0.12
C GLN A 250 19.36 14.16 -0.98
N GLU A 251 19.60 12.85 -0.89
CA GLU A 251 19.07 11.88 -1.86
C GLU A 251 17.55 11.88 -1.94
N ALA A 252 16.86 11.95 -0.80
CA ALA A 252 15.41 12.06 -0.74
C ALA A 252 14.91 13.37 -1.37
N THR A 253 15.60 14.48 -1.10
CA THR A 253 15.27 15.80 -1.67
C THR A 253 15.45 15.80 -3.18
N ASP A 254 16.54 15.23 -3.67
CA ASP A 254 16.81 15.07 -5.10
C ASP A 254 15.72 14.22 -5.77
N ALA A 255 15.36 13.08 -5.17
CA ALA A 255 14.30 12.22 -5.70
C ALA A 255 12.93 12.93 -5.79
N LEU A 256 12.60 13.79 -4.82
CA LEU A 256 11.39 14.61 -4.85
C LEU A 256 11.47 15.69 -5.94
N HIS A 257 12.62 16.35 -6.11
CA HIS A 257 12.83 17.31 -7.20
C HIS A 257 12.75 16.65 -8.58
N TRP A 258 13.33 15.46 -8.75
CA TRP A 258 13.18 14.66 -9.98
C TRP A 258 11.71 14.36 -10.26
N SER A 259 10.97 13.88 -9.27
CA SER A 259 9.54 13.57 -9.41
C SER A 259 8.70 14.81 -9.75
N TYR A 260 9.03 15.94 -9.14
CA TYR A 260 8.38 17.23 -9.38
C TYR A 260 8.65 17.74 -10.80
N THR A 261 9.90 17.67 -11.26
CA THR A 261 10.33 18.20 -12.55
C THR A 261 9.91 17.33 -13.73
N ASP A 262 9.85 16.01 -13.55
CA ASP A 262 9.46 15.06 -14.61
C ASP A 262 8.08 15.37 -15.20
N ARG A 263 7.14 15.85 -14.38
CA ARG A 263 5.80 16.29 -14.82
C ARG A 263 5.79 17.63 -15.56
N LEU A 264 6.80 18.48 -15.32
CA LEU A 264 6.91 19.77 -15.99
C LEU A 264 7.52 19.63 -17.39
N LEU A 265 8.19 18.51 -17.67
CA LEU A 265 8.69 18.21 -18.99
C LEU A 265 7.50 17.91 -19.90
N THR A 266 7.41 18.62 -21.03
CA THR A 266 6.30 18.53 -22.00
C THR A 266 6.20 17.18 -22.71
N HIS A 267 7.15 16.28 -22.47
CA HIS A 267 7.19 14.98 -23.12
C HIS A 267 6.46 13.97 -22.24
N PRO A 268 5.39 13.34 -22.73
CA PRO A 268 4.69 12.32 -21.97
C PRO A 268 5.65 11.17 -21.70
N GLN A 269 6.10 11.04 -20.45
CA GLN A 269 6.87 9.89 -20.02
C GLN A 269 5.94 8.68 -19.93
N PRO A 270 6.40 7.49 -20.37
CA PRO A 270 5.59 6.28 -20.28
C PRO A 270 5.41 5.80 -18.84
N ILE A 271 6.21 6.29 -17.90
CA ILE A 271 6.24 5.87 -16.50
C ILE A 271 5.91 7.08 -15.63
N PRO A 272 4.84 7.05 -14.83
CA PRO A 272 4.51 8.15 -13.93
C PRO A 272 5.54 8.24 -12.79
N PRO A 273 5.87 9.43 -12.27
CA PRO A 273 6.82 9.58 -11.16
C PRO A 273 6.27 9.02 -9.83
N PRO A 274 7.14 8.71 -8.85
CA PRO A 274 6.73 8.10 -7.60
C PRO A 274 5.83 8.98 -6.70
N PHE A 275 5.84 10.29 -6.88
CA PHE A 275 5.12 11.27 -6.05
C PHE A 275 4.30 12.24 -6.91
N SER A 276 3.19 12.75 -6.37
CA SER A 276 2.44 13.86 -7.00
C SER A 276 3.17 15.20 -6.83
N GLN A 277 2.75 16.22 -7.57
CA GLN A 277 3.37 17.54 -7.51
C GLN A 277 3.16 18.20 -6.14
N GLU A 278 1.94 18.08 -5.58
CA GLU A 278 1.57 18.57 -4.25
C GLU A 278 2.32 17.83 -3.16
N GLU A 279 2.38 16.49 -3.24
CA GLU A 279 3.15 15.67 -2.30
C GLU A 279 4.63 16.10 -2.28
N CYS A 280 5.22 16.34 -3.45
CA CYS A 280 6.60 16.83 -3.53
C CYS A 280 6.78 18.17 -2.81
N GLN A 281 5.87 19.13 -3.02
CA GLN A 281 5.95 20.45 -2.37
C GLN A 281 5.82 20.34 -0.84
N GLU A 282 4.87 19.55 -0.35
CA GLU A 282 4.69 19.31 1.08
C GLU A 282 5.90 18.62 1.70
N LEU A 283 6.40 17.55 1.07
CA LEU A 283 7.55 16.80 1.56
C LEU A 283 8.84 17.63 1.54
N ILE A 284 9.09 18.38 0.47
CA ILE A 284 10.25 19.28 0.38
C ILE A 284 10.17 20.36 1.47
N LYS A 285 8.98 20.93 1.70
CA LYS A 285 8.76 21.89 2.78
C LYS A 285 9.07 21.28 4.14
N LEU A 286 8.53 20.10 4.44
CA LEU A 286 8.81 19.36 5.68
C LEU A 286 10.31 19.02 5.83
N LEU A 287 10.98 18.68 4.72
CA LEU A 287 12.41 18.37 4.70
C LEU A 287 13.31 19.58 4.93
N ASN A 288 12.84 20.79 4.59
CA ASN A 288 13.57 22.05 4.75
C ASN A 288 13.27 22.78 6.06
N GLU A 289 12.04 22.71 6.58
CA GLU A 289 11.64 23.33 7.85
C GLU A 289 12.34 22.69 9.07
N SER A 290 12.76 21.44 8.91
CA SER A 290 13.45 20.65 9.92
C SER A 290 14.93 20.97 10.07
N SER A 291 15.36 22.23 9.91
CA SER A 291 16.74 22.69 10.15
C SER A 291 17.24 22.49 11.60
N HIS A 292 16.42 21.83 12.42
CA HIS A 292 16.66 21.45 13.81
C HIS A 292 17.51 20.17 13.88
N PRO A 293 18.11 19.85 15.06
CA PRO A 293 18.85 18.60 15.24
C PRO A 293 18.01 17.41 14.77
N MET A 294 18.67 16.51 14.03
CA MET A 294 18.05 15.41 13.33
C MET A 294 17.17 14.56 14.26
N THR A 295 15.86 14.79 14.19
CA THR A 295 14.90 14.10 15.06
C THR A 295 14.60 12.72 14.48
N PRO A 296 14.24 11.72 15.31
CA PRO A 296 13.82 10.41 14.79
C PRO A 296 12.61 10.50 13.85
N ALA A 297 11.68 11.44 14.11
CA ALA A 297 10.56 11.70 13.20
C ALA A 297 11.05 12.12 11.80
N TYR A 298 12.09 12.94 11.76
CA TYR A 298 12.72 13.39 10.53
C TYR A 298 13.37 12.25 9.74
N THR A 299 14.23 11.47 10.41
CA THR A 299 14.87 10.29 9.82
C THR A 299 13.83 9.33 9.21
N ARG A 300 12.69 9.15 9.90
CA ARG A 300 11.60 8.32 9.42
C ARG A 300 10.96 8.86 8.15
N ILE A 301 10.78 10.18 8.02
CA ILE A 301 10.24 10.81 6.80
C ILE A 301 11.19 10.53 5.62
N VAL A 302 12.49 10.74 5.81
CA VAL A 302 13.52 10.44 4.79
C VAL A 302 13.46 8.97 4.37
N ALA A 303 13.42 8.04 5.34
CA ALA A 303 13.30 6.61 5.06
C ALA A 303 12.02 6.26 4.28
N ARG A 304 10.88 6.88 4.61
CA ARG A 304 9.61 6.68 3.90
C ARG A 304 9.64 7.17 2.46
N VAL A 305 10.30 8.30 2.20
CA VAL A 305 10.52 8.81 0.83
C VAL A 305 11.36 7.80 0.04
N LEU A 306 12.49 7.37 0.59
CA LEU A 306 13.40 6.43 -0.09
C LEU A 306 12.78 5.04 -0.29
N LEU A 307 11.98 4.56 0.66
CA LEU A 307 11.20 3.33 0.50
C LEU A 307 10.20 3.44 -0.65
N ARG A 308 9.47 4.56 -0.76
CA ARG A 308 8.52 4.76 -1.88
C ARG A 308 9.23 4.82 -3.23
N VAL A 309 10.42 5.41 -3.29
CA VAL A 309 11.29 5.37 -4.48
C VAL A 309 11.71 3.93 -4.80
N ALA A 310 12.13 3.15 -3.80
CA ALA A 310 12.52 1.75 -4.00
C ALA A 310 11.33 0.89 -4.53
N HIS A 311 10.14 1.04 -3.95
CA HIS A 311 8.91 0.40 -4.43
C HIS A 311 8.57 0.80 -5.87
N TRP A 312 8.72 2.08 -6.20
CA TRP A 312 8.48 2.56 -7.55
C TRP A 312 9.48 1.98 -8.56
N ARG A 313 10.78 1.94 -8.20
CA ARG A 313 11.81 1.31 -9.03
C ARG A 313 11.53 -0.18 -9.25
N GLN A 314 11.14 -0.87 -8.19
CA GLN A 314 10.73 -2.27 -8.24
C GLN A 314 9.57 -2.49 -9.23
N ALA A 315 8.52 -1.66 -9.16
CA ALA A 315 7.33 -1.82 -9.99
C ALA A 315 7.60 -1.60 -11.49
N HIS A 316 8.46 -0.64 -11.84
CA HIS A 316 8.63 -0.21 -13.23
C HIS A 316 9.89 -0.75 -13.91
N PHE A 317 10.96 -1.03 -13.16
CA PHE A 317 12.24 -1.47 -13.71
C PHE A 317 12.57 -2.93 -13.38
N ARG A 318 11.91 -3.51 -12.38
CA ARG A 318 12.18 -4.89 -11.92
C ARG A 318 10.91 -5.72 -11.64
N PRO A 319 9.93 -5.80 -12.56
CA PRO A 319 8.67 -6.48 -12.28
C PRO A 319 8.81 -8.00 -12.00
N TYR A 320 9.92 -8.62 -12.38
CA TYR A 320 10.14 -10.07 -12.31
C TYR A 320 10.70 -10.59 -10.98
N LYS A 321 11.33 -9.73 -10.16
CA LYS A 321 11.94 -10.13 -8.87
C LYS A 321 11.40 -9.25 -7.75
N PRO A 322 10.39 -9.69 -6.97
CA PRO A 322 9.76 -8.87 -5.93
C PRO A 322 10.75 -8.47 -4.83
N LEU A 323 10.48 -7.35 -4.16
CA LEU A 323 11.28 -6.90 -3.02
C LEU A 323 11.31 -7.95 -1.90
N PRO A 324 12.41 -8.01 -1.14
CA PRO A 324 12.57 -8.93 -0.03
C PRO A 324 11.43 -8.79 1.00
N ARG A 325 10.81 -9.91 1.36
CA ARG A 325 9.71 -9.95 2.35
C ARG A 325 10.19 -10.15 3.78
N ASP A 326 11.51 -10.27 3.97
CA ASP A 326 12.19 -10.49 5.25
C ASP A 326 12.24 -9.24 6.13
N VAL A 327 11.90 -8.05 5.62
CA VAL A 327 11.88 -6.80 6.40
C VAL A 327 10.48 -6.26 6.70
N SER A 328 9.47 -6.63 5.92
CA SER A 328 8.11 -6.03 5.94
C SER A 328 7.20 -6.56 7.07
N TYR A 329 7.65 -6.51 8.32
CA TYR A 329 6.86 -6.99 9.47
C TYR A 329 5.87 -5.95 9.99
N LEU A 330 6.09 -4.67 9.73
CA LEU A 330 5.10 -3.63 10.06
C LEU A 330 3.77 -3.83 9.36
N GLN A 331 3.83 -4.46 8.18
CA GLN A 331 2.67 -4.73 7.36
C GLN A 331 2.22 -6.18 7.42
N GLN A 332 2.94 -7.07 8.12
CA GLN A 332 2.45 -8.43 8.26
C GLN A 332 1.19 -8.34 9.14
N PRO A 333 0.00 -8.57 8.58
CA PRO A 333 -1.23 -8.34 9.30
C PRO A 333 -1.23 -9.35 10.44
N ARG A 334 -1.00 -8.84 11.65
CA ARG A 334 -1.10 -9.51 12.95
C ARG A 334 -2.12 -10.62 12.80
N ASN A 335 -1.62 -11.87 12.67
CA ASN A 335 -2.34 -13.07 12.24
C ASN A 335 -3.79 -12.77 11.95
N THR A 336 -4.16 -12.51 10.69
CA THR A 336 -5.59 -12.45 10.37
C THR A 336 -6.21 -13.70 10.98
N PRO A 337 -7.13 -13.54 11.95
CA PRO A 337 -7.60 -14.68 12.71
C PRO A 337 -8.12 -15.68 11.69
N ILE A 338 -7.87 -16.97 11.86
CA ILE A 338 -8.30 -18.02 10.92
C ILE A 338 -9.78 -17.83 10.53
N MET A 339 -10.58 -17.35 11.49
CA MET A 339 -11.97 -16.94 11.31
C MET A 339 -12.19 -15.91 10.19
N ARG A 340 -11.29 -14.93 10.02
CA ARG A 340 -11.34 -13.96 8.91
C ARG A 340 -11.15 -14.66 7.57
N THR A 341 -10.18 -15.57 7.44
CA THR A 341 -10.00 -16.33 6.20
C THR A 341 -11.20 -17.22 5.90
N ILE A 342 -11.76 -17.89 6.92
CA ILE A 342 -13.00 -18.67 6.78
C ILE A 342 -14.15 -17.76 6.33
N VAL A 343 -14.31 -16.57 6.93
CA VAL A 343 -15.33 -15.60 6.54
C VAL A 343 -15.10 -15.11 5.11
N GLU A 344 -13.87 -14.84 4.69
CA GLU A 344 -13.54 -14.46 3.31
C GLU A 344 -13.85 -15.59 2.31
N ILE A 345 -13.59 -16.85 2.66
CA ILE A 345 -13.97 -18.02 1.85
C ILE A 345 -15.50 -18.16 1.79
N LEU A 346 -16.20 -18.05 2.92
CA LEU A 346 -17.67 -18.12 2.97
C LEU A 346 -18.30 -17.00 2.14
N ILE A 347 -17.81 -15.77 2.27
CA ILE A 347 -18.23 -14.63 1.43
C ILE A 347 -17.92 -14.92 -0.04
N GLY A 348 -16.75 -15.47 -0.34
CA GLY A 348 -16.38 -15.90 -1.69
C GLY A 348 -17.38 -16.88 -2.30
N ILE A 349 -17.74 -17.94 -1.57
CA ILE A 349 -18.72 -18.94 -2.02
C ILE A 349 -20.10 -18.32 -2.20
N LEU A 350 -20.55 -17.58 -1.19
CA LEU A 350 -21.88 -17.01 -1.11
C LEU A 350 -22.12 -15.88 -2.13
N CYS A 351 -21.06 -15.15 -2.46
CA CYS A 351 -21.06 -14.13 -3.51
C CYS A 351 -20.59 -14.67 -4.86
N LEU A 352 -20.58 -16.01 -5.05
CA LEU A 352 -20.26 -16.67 -6.31
C LEU A 352 -18.89 -16.26 -6.91
N GLY A 353 -17.94 -15.90 -6.07
CA GLY A 353 -16.61 -15.43 -6.46
C GLY A 353 -16.58 -14.02 -7.07
N ILE A 354 -17.72 -13.35 -7.27
CA ILE A 354 -17.83 -12.02 -7.86
C ILE A 354 -16.95 -10.96 -7.15
N PRO A 355 -16.82 -10.94 -5.81
CA PRO A 355 -15.95 -9.98 -5.13
C PRO A 355 -14.48 -10.05 -5.59
N PHE A 356 -13.97 -11.24 -5.93
CA PHE A 356 -12.58 -11.40 -6.36
C PHE A 356 -12.30 -10.74 -7.72
N MET A 357 -13.29 -10.71 -8.63
CA MET A 357 -13.20 -9.99 -9.91
C MET A 357 -12.96 -8.48 -9.69
N PHE A 358 -13.48 -7.91 -8.60
CA PHE A 358 -13.26 -6.51 -8.25
C PHE A 358 -11.93 -6.27 -7.52
N VAL A 359 -11.36 -7.27 -6.86
CA VAL A 359 -10.03 -7.15 -6.23
C VAL A 359 -8.95 -7.01 -7.29
N ASP A 360 -9.00 -7.83 -8.34
CA ASP A 360 -8.03 -7.74 -9.43
C ASP A 360 -8.16 -6.41 -10.17
N ARG A 361 -9.41 -5.96 -10.43
CA ARG A 361 -9.62 -4.65 -11.06
C ARG A 361 -9.15 -3.49 -10.20
N ALA A 362 -9.27 -3.56 -8.87
CA ALA A 362 -8.73 -2.52 -7.99
C ALA A 362 -7.20 -2.47 -8.01
N ARG A 363 -6.51 -3.58 -8.30
CA ARG A 363 -5.06 -3.60 -8.48
C ARG A 363 -4.63 -2.95 -9.78
N TYR A 364 -5.33 -3.25 -10.88
CA TYR A 364 -5.04 -2.65 -12.18
C TYR A 364 -5.48 -1.19 -12.26
N ASN A 365 -6.60 -0.82 -11.63
CA ASN A 365 -7.10 0.56 -11.60
C ASN A 365 -6.51 1.42 -10.47
N GLY A 366 -5.76 0.85 -9.51
CA GLY A 366 -5.05 1.62 -8.48
C GLY A 366 -3.88 2.45 -9.03
N HIS A 367 -3.52 2.23 -10.30
CA HIS A 367 -2.56 3.02 -11.06
C HIS A 367 -3.25 4.13 -11.90
N PHE A 368 -4.49 4.51 -11.55
CA PHE A 368 -5.17 5.60 -12.24
C PHE A 368 -4.58 6.94 -11.83
N ASP A 369 -3.79 7.50 -12.75
CA ASP A 369 -3.28 8.85 -12.75
C ASP A 369 -4.44 9.86 -12.62
N VAL A 370 -4.54 10.51 -11.46
CA VAL A 370 -5.58 11.49 -11.13
C VAL A 370 -5.30 12.85 -11.78
N GLU A 371 -4.15 13.07 -12.41
CA GLU A 371 -3.70 14.42 -12.78
C GLU A 371 -3.55 14.70 -14.28
N GLY A 372 -3.90 13.75 -15.15
CA GLY A 372 -4.19 14.08 -16.53
C GLY A 372 -5.51 14.84 -16.61
N SER A 373 -5.50 16.13 -16.93
CA SER A 373 -6.69 16.97 -17.18
C SER A 373 -7.60 16.52 -18.35
N HIS A 374 -7.43 15.30 -18.83
CA HIS A 374 -8.39 14.61 -19.68
C HIS A 374 -9.27 13.72 -18.82
N VAL A 375 -10.54 14.11 -18.71
CA VAL A 375 -11.62 13.33 -18.07
C VAL A 375 -11.44 11.84 -18.37
N PRO A 376 -11.08 11.00 -17.39
CA PRO A 376 -10.75 9.61 -17.67
C PRO A 376 -12.04 8.82 -17.88
N GLU A 377 -12.32 8.46 -19.14
CA GLU A 377 -13.44 7.61 -19.58
C GLU A 377 -13.46 6.19 -18.97
N SER A 378 -12.49 5.84 -18.15
CA SER A 378 -12.21 4.53 -17.58
C SER A 378 -12.74 4.31 -16.16
N THR A 379 -13.26 5.35 -15.50
CA THR A 379 -13.92 5.27 -14.18
C THR A 379 -15.43 5.01 -14.30
N THR A 380 -15.95 5.30 -15.49
CA THR A 380 -17.29 4.99 -16.00
C THR A 380 -17.72 3.52 -15.89
N PRO A 381 -16.88 2.47 -16.07
CA PRO A 381 -17.38 1.11 -16.13
C PRO A 381 -17.96 0.62 -14.82
N LEU A 382 -17.48 1.06 -13.64
CA LEU A 382 -18.09 0.62 -12.36
C LEU A 382 -19.46 1.25 -12.14
N PHE A 383 -19.59 2.55 -12.44
CA PHE A 383 -20.87 3.25 -12.38
C PHE A 383 -21.86 2.67 -13.39
N VAL A 384 -21.40 2.41 -14.62
CA VAL A 384 -22.19 1.78 -15.68
C VAL A 384 -22.62 0.38 -15.28
N ILE A 385 -21.72 -0.46 -14.74
CA ILE A 385 -22.06 -1.81 -14.25
C ILE A 385 -23.14 -1.73 -13.16
N GLY A 386 -23.00 -0.82 -12.19
CA GLY A 386 -24.00 -0.63 -11.12
C GLY A 386 -25.36 -0.14 -11.64
N ALA A 387 -25.35 0.79 -12.59
CA ALA A 387 -26.55 1.31 -13.25
C ALA A 387 -27.25 0.25 -14.12
N CYS A 388 -26.48 -0.50 -14.92
CA CYS A 388 -26.97 -1.63 -15.70
C CYS A 388 -27.54 -2.73 -14.80
N ALA A 389 -26.89 -3.05 -13.69
CA ALA A 389 -27.42 -4.02 -12.73
C ALA A 389 -28.77 -3.58 -12.14
N CYS A 390 -28.93 -2.29 -11.85
CA CYS A 390 -30.19 -1.72 -11.38
C CYS A 390 -31.31 -1.84 -12.45
N LEU A 391 -30.99 -1.54 -13.71
CA LEU A 391 -31.92 -1.64 -14.84
C LEU A 391 -32.37 -3.10 -15.04
N VAL A 392 -31.43 -4.05 -15.11
CA VAL A 392 -31.76 -5.48 -15.28
C VAL A 392 -32.57 -5.97 -14.07
N SER A 393 -32.23 -5.53 -12.87
CA SER A 393 -33.00 -5.83 -11.67
C SER A 393 -34.46 -5.35 -11.77
N ALA A 394 -34.69 -4.16 -12.34
CA ALA A 394 -36.04 -3.62 -12.54
C ALA A 394 -36.86 -4.44 -13.53
N ILE A 395 -36.22 -4.90 -14.61
CA ILE A 395 -36.86 -5.78 -15.59
C ILE A 395 -37.27 -7.09 -14.92
N ILE A 396 -36.37 -7.72 -14.16
CA ILE A 396 -36.66 -8.99 -13.48
C ILE A 396 -37.74 -8.80 -12.41
N LEU A 397 -37.71 -7.69 -11.66
CA LEU A 397 -38.72 -7.36 -10.68
C LEU A 397 -40.11 -7.28 -11.33
N SER A 398 -40.23 -6.54 -12.44
CA SER A 398 -41.48 -6.40 -13.19
C SER A 398 -41.96 -7.76 -13.72
N ALA A 399 -41.08 -8.53 -14.36
CA ALA A 399 -41.40 -9.86 -14.89
C ALA A 399 -41.81 -10.85 -13.77
N SER A 400 -41.18 -10.78 -12.61
CA SER A 400 -41.48 -11.64 -11.46
C SER A 400 -42.84 -11.31 -10.85
N VAL A 401 -43.22 -10.02 -10.79
CA VAL A 401 -44.57 -9.59 -10.35
C VAL A 401 -45.64 -10.06 -11.34
N THR A 402 -45.38 -9.98 -12.64
CA THR A 402 -46.28 -10.52 -13.66
C THR A 402 -46.42 -12.03 -13.51
N LEU A 403 -45.31 -12.76 -13.33
CA LEU A 403 -45.33 -14.20 -13.09
C LEU A 403 -46.16 -14.54 -11.85
N MET A 404 -46.00 -13.82 -10.74
CA MET A 404 -46.81 -14.03 -9.53
C MET A 404 -48.31 -13.75 -9.72
N SER A 405 -48.67 -12.96 -10.73
CA SER A 405 -50.08 -12.63 -11.03
C SER A 405 -50.76 -13.72 -11.86
N LEU A 406 -50.02 -14.69 -12.39
CA LEU A 406 -50.60 -15.79 -13.18
C LEU A 406 -51.40 -16.74 -12.26
N PRO A 407 -52.67 -17.02 -12.58
CA PRO A 407 -53.47 -17.96 -11.81
C PRO A 407 -52.90 -19.39 -11.92
N GLY A 408 -53.10 -20.19 -10.88
CA GLY A 408 -52.65 -21.59 -10.86
C GLY A 408 -51.16 -21.80 -10.57
N LEU A 409 -50.44 -20.76 -10.15
CA LEU A 409 -49.03 -20.87 -9.78
C LEU A 409 -48.82 -21.76 -8.55
N ASP A 410 -47.88 -22.68 -8.68
CA ASP A 410 -47.46 -23.57 -7.60
C ASP A 410 -46.82 -22.79 -6.44
N SER A 411 -46.93 -23.33 -5.23
CA SER A 411 -46.25 -22.81 -4.04
C SER A 411 -44.77 -22.58 -4.30
N ILE A 412 -44.12 -23.48 -5.05
CA ILE A 412 -42.68 -23.40 -5.31
C ILE A 412 -42.35 -22.36 -6.38
N ALA A 413 -43.16 -22.27 -7.44
CA ALA A 413 -43.02 -21.20 -8.43
C ALA A 413 -43.27 -19.82 -7.78
N ARG A 414 -44.19 -19.72 -6.81
CA ARG A 414 -44.43 -18.50 -6.03
C ARG A 414 -43.24 -18.15 -5.16
N ILE A 415 -42.61 -19.14 -4.52
CA ILE A 415 -41.41 -18.91 -3.72
C ILE A 415 -40.25 -18.46 -4.61
N GLY A 416 -40.05 -19.08 -5.78
CA GLY A 416 -39.07 -18.64 -6.77
C GLY A 416 -39.30 -17.19 -7.22
N GLY A 417 -40.55 -16.83 -7.52
CA GLY A 417 -40.95 -15.45 -7.84
C GLY A 417 -40.72 -14.47 -6.68
N LEU A 418 -41.05 -14.83 -5.44
CA LEU A 418 -40.80 -14.00 -4.25
C LEU A 418 -39.30 -13.82 -3.98
N VAL A 419 -38.49 -14.86 -4.15
CA VAL A 419 -37.03 -14.78 -4.06
C VAL A 419 -36.48 -13.85 -5.14
N ALA A 420 -36.98 -13.97 -6.38
CA ALA A 420 -36.57 -13.08 -7.47
C ALA A 420 -36.89 -11.60 -7.16
N ILE A 421 -38.12 -11.31 -6.69
CA ILE A 421 -38.57 -9.98 -6.29
C ILE A 421 -37.70 -9.41 -5.18
N THR A 422 -37.50 -10.17 -4.09
CA THR A 422 -36.71 -9.71 -2.93
C THR A 422 -35.26 -9.46 -3.31
N CYS A 423 -34.64 -10.35 -4.08
CA CYS A 423 -33.28 -10.16 -4.57
C CYS A 423 -33.17 -8.98 -5.55
N SER A 424 -34.16 -8.74 -6.40
CA SER A 424 -34.18 -7.57 -7.28
C SER A 424 -34.20 -6.27 -6.48
N VAL A 425 -35.08 -6.15 -5.49
CA VAL A 425 -35.16 -4.96 -4.63
C VAL A 425 -33.85 -4.74 -3.89
N LEU A 426 -33.25 -5.79 -3.33
CA LEU A 426 -31.94 -5.71 -2.67
C LEU A 426 -30.81 -5.29 -3.63
N SER A 427 -30.81 -5.79 -4.86
CA SER A 427 -29.85 -5.37 -5.90
C SER A 427 -29.97 -3.86 -6.19
N MET A 428 -31.19 -3.32 -6.33
CA MET A 428 -31.39 -1.88 -6.54
C MET A 428 -30.90 -1.03 -5.37
N VAL A 429 -31.30 -1.39 -4.15
CA VAL A 429 -30.91 -0.66 -2.93
C VAL A 429 -29.39 -0.67 -2.77
N THR A 430 -28.75 -1.83 -2.96
CA THR A 430 -27.29 -1.93 -2.87
C THR A 430 -26.57 -1.21 -4.00
N SER A 431 -27.10 -1.17 -5.23
CA SER A 431 -26.55 -0.34 -6.32
C SER A 431 -26.53 1.12 -5.93
N PHE A 432 -27.64 1.62 -5.38
CA PHE A 432 -27.77 3.02 -4.97
C PHE A 432 -26.81 3.39 -3.83
N VAL A 433 -26.73 2.55 -2.79
CA VAL A 433 -25.78 2.73 -1.69
C VAL A 433 -24.33 2.69 -2.20
N SER A 434 -24.02 1.78 -3.13
CA SER A 434 -22.69 1.66 -3.71
C SER A 434 -22.29 2.91 -4.50
N ILE A 435 -23.20 3.48 -5.28
CA ILE A 435 -22.97 4.73 -6.03
C ILE A 435 -22.70 5.90 -5.07
N PHE A 436 -23.51 6.05 -4.03
CA PHE A 436 -23.31 7.15 -3.08
C PHE A 436 -22.02 7.03 -2.28
N ARG A 437 -21.69 5.81 -1.81
CA ARG A 437 -20.41 5.59 -1.13
C ARG A 437 -19.24 5.80 -2.06
N TYR A 438 -19.34 5.35 -3.30
CA TYR A 438 -18.33 5.58 -4.33
C TYR A 438 -18.07 7.08 -4.51
N LYS A 439 -19.14 7.88 -4.65
CA LYS A 439 -19.03 9.33 -4.76
C LYS A 439 -18.43 9.98 -3.50
N ALA A 440 -18.84 9.53 -2.31
CA ALA A 440 -18.33 10.03 -1.05
C ALA A 440 -16.84 9.69 -0.81
N GLU A 441 -16.39 8.54 -1.33
CA GLU A 441 -15.00 8.10 -1.24
C GLU A 441 -14.11 8.84 -2.24
N MET A 442 -14.60 9.08 -3.47
CA MET A 442 -13.94 9.97 -4.44
C MET A 442 -13.81 11.40 -3.91
N ALA A 443 -14.84 11.93 -3.27
CA ALA A 443 -14.81 13.27 -2.69
C ALA A 443 -13.83 13.39 -1.50
N ARG A 444 -13.51 12.29 -0.83
CA ARG A 444 -12.59 12.30 0.32
C ARG A 444 -11.12 12.24 -0.05
N GLY A 445 -10.77 12.17 -1.34
CA GLY A 445 -9.39 12.08 -1.79
C GLY A 445 -8.72 10.88 -1.13
N VAL A 446 -8.88 9.69 -1.72
CA VAL A 446 -8.27 8.48 -1.17
C VAL A 446 -6.77 8.71 -1.07
N GLY A 447 -6.29 9.04 0.13
CA GLY A 447 -4.89 9.04 0.45
C GLY A 447 -4.40 7.65 0.10
N HIS A 448 -3.55 7.58 -0.93
CA HIS A 448 -3.01 6.34 -1.49
C HIS A 448 -2.11 5.70 -0.44
N SER A 449 -2.71 5.09 0.58
CA SER A 449 -2.07 4.02 1.32
C SER A 449 -1.99 2.85 0.37
N ALA A 450 -0.95 2.88 -0.46
CA ALA A 450 -0.43 1.76 -1.24
C ALA A 450 -0.06 0.63 -0.26
N GLY A 451 -1.08 -0.05 0.26
CA GLY A 451 -0.93 -1.28 1.01
C GLY A 451 -0.65 -2.38 0.01
N GLU A 452 0.62 -2.55 -0.34
CA GLU A 452 1.11 -3.66 -1.14
C GLU A 452 0.67 -5.01 -0.56
N GLY A 453 0.24 -5.91 -1.45
CA GLY A 453 0.71 -7.29 -1.37
C GLY A 453 -0.21 -8.37 -0.81
N PHE A 454 -1.39 -8.09 -0.24
CA PHE A 454 -2.32 -9.16 0.16
C PHE A 454 -3.67 -9.07 -0.54
N MET A 455 -4.13 -10.20 -1.11
CA MET A 455 -5.44 -10.41 -1.76
C MET A 455 -6.60 -10.37 -0.74
N MET A 456 -6.58 -9.45 0.21
CA MET A 456 -7.71 -9.32 1.12
C MET A 456 -8.86 -8.68 0.36
N LEU A 457 -10.02 -9.34 0.43
CA LEU A 457 -11.27 -8.77 -0.01
C LEU A 457 -11.48 -7.45 0.75
N SER A 458 -11.15 -6.34 0.09
CA SER A 458 -11.42 -5.02 0.64
C SER A 458 -12.94 -4.91 0.82
N ARG A 459 -13.38 -4.31 1.93
CA ARG A 459 -14.81 -4.02 2.16
C ARG A 459 -15.42 -3.31 0.95
N ARG A 460 -14.62 -2.49 0.27
CA ARG A 460 -15.00 -1.81 -0.97
C ARG A 460 -15.33 -2.79 -2.10
N SER A 461 -14.52 -3.82 -2.32
CA SER A 461 -14.77 -4.84 -3.35
C SER A 461 -16.06 -5.62 -3.03
N ILE A 462 -16.26 -6.00 -1.77
CA ILE A 462 -17.49 -6.68 -1.33
C ILE A 462 -18.72 -5.79 -1.61
N MET A 463 -18.69 -4.53 -1.17
CA MET A 463 -19.82 -3.62 -1.37
C MET A 463 -20.14 -3.39 -2.85
N LEU A 464 -19.14 -3.19 -3.69
CA LEU A 464 -19.32 -3.01 -5.13
C LEU A 464 -19.84 -4.27 -5.84
N SER A 465 -19.57 -5.46 -5.29
CA SER A 465 -20.04 -6.73 -5.85
C SER A 465 -21.48 -7.10 -5.45
N LEU A 466 -21.99 -6.61 -4.32
CA LEU A 466 -23.30 -6.97 -3.78
C LEU A 466 -24.46 -6.79 -4.79
N PRO A 467 -24.55 -5.70 -5.57
CA PRO A 467 -25.65 -5.53 -6.52
C PRO A 467 -25.69 -6.62 -7.59
N LEU A 468 -24.52 -7.07 -8.05
CA LEU A 468 -24.39 -8.15 -9.03
C LEU A 468 -24.71 -9.52 -8.41
N VAL A 469 -24.30 -9.75 -7.16
CA VAL A 469 -24.62 -10.97 -6.42
C VAL A 469 -26.14 -11.11 -6.28
N PHE A 470 -26.82 -10.07 -5.79
CA PHE A 470 -28.28 -10.07 -5.67
C PHE A 470 -28.98 -10.19 -7.01
N LEU A 471 -28.45 -9.54 -8.06
CA LEU A 471 -28.96 -9.69 -9.41
C LEU A 471 -28.87 -11.14 -9.91
N ALA A 472 -27.72 -11.80 -9.69
CA ALA A 472 -27.54 -13.20 -10.09
C ALA A 472 -28.53 -14.14 -9.37
N TYR A 473 -28.72 -13.95 -8.07
CA TYR A 473 -29.73 -14.70 -7.31
C TYR A 473 -31.17 -14.40 -7.77
N SER A 474 -31.45 -13.15 -8.16
CA SER A 474 -32.74 -12.77 -8.72
C SER A 474 -33.03 -13.50 -10.04
N VAL A 475 -32.06 -13.50 -10.96
CA VAL A 475 -32.15 -14.24 -12.23
C VAL A 475 -32.36 -15.74 -11.98
N ALA A 476 -31.59 -16.34 -11.07
CA ALA A 476 -31.71 -17.75 -10.74
C ALA A 476 -33.09 -18.10 -10.15
N GLY A 477 -33.60 -17.27 -9.23
CA GLY A 477 -34.94 -17.42 -8.65
C GLY A 477 -36.04 -17.30 -9.71
N PHE A 478 -35.92 -16.31 -10.61
CA PHE A 478 -36.89 -16.08 -11.68
C PHE A 478 -36.93 -17.25 -12.67
N ILE A 479 -35.77 -17.69 -13.16
CA ILE A 479 -35.67 -18.85 -14.07
C ILE A 479 -36.25 -20.10 -13.41
N THR A 480 -35.95 -20.35 -12.13
CA THR A 480 -36.51 -21.47 -11.39
C THR A 480 -38.04 -21.41 -11.33
N GLY A 481 -38.59 -20.23 -11.05
CA GLY A 481 -40.05 -20.01 -11.03
C GLY A 481 -40.71 -20.27 -12.38
N VAL A 482 -40.13 -19.75 -13.47
CA VAL A 482 -40.62 -19.94 -14.85
C VAL A 482 -40.56 -21.42 -15.24
N VAL A 483 -39.42 -22.08 -15.04
CA VAL A 483 -39.21 -23.48 -15.43
C VAL A 483 -40.20 -24.41 -14.72
N ILE A 484 -40.39 -24.24 -13.40
CA ILE A 484 -41.35 -25.03 -12.64
C ILE A 484 -42.79 -24.78 -13.13
N TYR A 485 -43.13 -23.52 -13.40
CA TYR A 485 -44.45 -23.18 -13.96
C TYR A 485 -44.69 -23.83 -15.32
N SER A 486 -43.70 -23.77 -16.23
CA SER A 486 -43.78 -24.38 -17.56
C SER A 486 -43.89 -25.91 -17.49
N PHE A 487 -43.07 -26.56 -16.66
CA PHE A 487 -43.16 -28.00 -16.48
C PHE A 487 -44.50 -28.41 -15.89
N ARG A 488 -45.01 -27.69 -14.90
CA ARG A 488 -46.34 -27.97 -14.33
C ARG A 488 -47.45 -27.85 -15.37
N SER A 489 -47.38 -26.85 -16.25
CA SER A 489 -48.34 -26.72 -17.36
C SER A 489 -48.32 -27.98 -18.24
N ALA A 490 -47.12 -28.52 -18.53
CA ALA A 490 -46.97 -29.80 -19.22
C ALA A 490 -47.48 -31.00 -18.38
N THR A 491 -47.21 -31.05 -17.08
CA THR A 491 -47.64 -32.16 -16.21
C THR A 491 -49.14 -32.18 -15.97
N ILE A 492 -49.83 -31.03 -15.87
CA ILE A 492 -51.30 -30.98 -15.75
C ILE A 492 -51.94 -31.54 -17.03
N ASN A 493 -51.41 -31.16 -18.19
CA ASN A 493 -51.84 -31.73 -19.47
C ASN A 493 -51.61 -33.25 -19.51
N LEU A 494 -50.48 -33.74 -18.99
CA LEU A 494 -50.15 -35.16 -18.96
C LEU A 494 -50.86 -35.97 -17.86
N ALA A 495 -51.18 -35.37 -16.71
CA ALA A 495 -51.88 -36.00 -15.61
C ALA A 495 -53.36 -36.22 -15.92
N SER A 496 -53.94 -35.39 -16.79
CA SER A 496 -55.24 -35.69 -17.42
C SER A 496 -55.22 -37.03 -18.20
N ALA A 497 -54.03 -37.52 -18.56
CA ALA A 497 -53.81 -38.83 -19.20
C ALA A 497 -53.45 -39.96 -18.21
N GLY A 498 -53.48 -39.75 -16.88
CA GLY A 498 -53.50 -40.82 -15.87
C GLY A 498 -52.16 -41.43 -15.38
N SER A 499 -51.04 -40.70 -15.37
CA SER A 499 -49.71 -41.24 -15.00
C SER A 499 -49.27 -40.98 -13.53
N PRO A 500 -48.67 -41.97 -12.82
CA PRO A 500 -48.29 -41.90 -11.39
C PRO A 500 -47.00 -41.14 -11.03
N ILE A 501 -46.45 -40.30 -11.92
CA ILE A 501 -45.13 -39.63 -11.72
C ILE A 501 -45.18 -38.44 -10.72
N ALA A 502 -46.35 -37.96 -10.35
CA ALA A 502 -46.53 -36.70 -9.61
C ALA A 502 -45.96 -36.67 -8.16
N ALA A 503 -45.89 -37.80 -7.46
CA ALA A 503 -45.58 -37.82 -6.02
C ALA A 503 -44.10 -37.54 -5.66
N LYS A 504 -43.15 -37.85 -6.55
CA LYS A 504 -41.71 -37.64 -6.26
C LYS A 504 -41.25 -36.19 -6.45
N PHE A 505 -42.04 -35.37 -7.13
CA PHE A 505 -41.67 -33.99 -7.42
C PHE A 505 -41.79 -33.06 -6.20
N ASP A 506 -42.81 -33.26 -5.37
CA ASP A 506 -43.12 -32.39 -4.23
C ASP A 506 -41.97 -32.36 -3.19
N GLU A 507 -41.36 -33.53 -2.94
CA GLU A 507 -40.26 -33.69 -2.00
C GLU A 507 -38.99 -32.94 -2.45
N TYR A 508 -38.63 -33.04 -3.73
CA TYR A 508 -37.46 -32.33 -4.29
C TYR A 508 -37.59 -30.82 -4.18
N THR A 509 -38.78 -30.30 -4.45
CA THR A 509 -39.04 -28.87 -4.43
C THR A 509 -39.04 -28.27 -3.03
N ARG A 510 -39.45 -29.03 -2.02
CA ARG A 510 -39.36 -28.61 -0.61
C ARG A 510 -37.91 -28.40 -0.17
N PHE A 511 -37.00 -29.30 -0.54
CA PHE A 511 -35.58 -29.16 -0.21
C PHE A 511 -34.92 -27.97 -0.94
N MET A 512 -35.31 -27.70 -2.18
CA MET A 512 -34.80 -26.55 -2.94
C MET A 512 -35.16 -25.21 -2.26
N VAL A 513 -36.40 -25.06 -1.80
CA VAL A 513 -36.88 -23.86 -1.08
C VAL A 513 -36.08 -23.62 0.20
N ILE A 514 -35.86 -24.68 0.99
CA ILE A 514 -35.08 -24.60 2.24
C ILE A 514 -33.63 -24.18 1.94
N GLY A 515 -33.03 -24.73 0.88
CA GLY A 515 -31.68 -24.36 0.44
C GLY A 515 -31.55 -22.89 0.06
N ILE A 516 -32.51 -22.35 -0.70
CA ILE A 516 -32.49 -20.94 -1.15
C ILE A 516 -32.67 -19.98 0.03
N LEU A 517 -33.63 -20.25 0.92
CA LEU A 517 -33.85 -19.43 2.13
C LEU A 517 -32.63 -19.46 3.06
N GLY A 518 -32.00 -20.62 3.22
CA GLY A 518 -30.77 -20.77 3.99
C GLY A 518 -29.61 -19.95 3.41
N ALA A 519 -29.44 -19.98 2.08
CA ALA A 519 -28.42 -19.18 1.40
C ALA A 519 -28.65 -17.68 1.59
N LEU A 520 -29.88 -17.19 1.42
CA LEU A 520 -30.22 -15.77 1.61
C LEU A 520 -30.01 -15.30 3.05
N ALA A 521 -30.43 -16.10 4.04
CA ALA A 521 -30.16 -15.80 5.45
C ALA A 521 -28.65 -15.73 5.72
N GLY A 522 -27.86 -16.65 5.14
CA GLY A 522 -26.41 -16.60 5.18
C GLY A 522 -25.84 -15.30 4.62
N VAL A 523 -26.35 -14.81 3.47
CA VAL A 523 -25.90 -13.55 2.84
C VAL A 523 -26.13 -12.37 3.77
N LEU A 524 -27.33 -12.30 4.34
CA LEU A 524 -27.72 -11.19 5.23
C LEU A 524 -26.89 -11.18 6.51
N ILE A 525 -26.66 -12.35 7.14
CA ILE A 525 -25.83 -12.46 8.33
C ILE A 525 -24.38 -12.08 8.02
N ALA A 526 -23.81 -12.56 6.92
CA ALA A 526 -22.45 -12.22 6.50
C ALA A 526 -22.30 -10.71 6.25
N SER A 527 -23.28 -10.10 5.55
CA SER A 527 -23.30 -8.65 5.29
C SER A 527 -23.38 -7.82 6.59
N ALA A 528 -24.24 -8.23 7.54
CA ALA A 528 -24.38 -7.56 8.83
C ALA A 528 -23.10 -7.65 9.69
N LEU A 529 -22.44 -8.82 9.71
CA LEU A 529 -21.17 -9.01 10.42
C LEU A 529 -20.03 -8.17 9.82
N VAL A 530 -20.01 -7.99 8.50
CA VAL A 530 -19.05 -7.13 7.81
C VAL A 530 -19.33 -5.65 8.08
N SER A 531 -20.60 -5.24 8.20
CA SER A 531 -20.99 -3.86 8.46
C SER A 531 -20.74 -3.38 9.90
N ARG A 532 -20.69 -4.28 10.88
CA ARG A 532 -20.46 -3.94 12.30
C ARG A 532 -18.99 -3.80 12.68
N ARG A 533 -18.09 -4.27 11.83
CA ARG A 533 -16.66 -4.03 11.97
C ARG A 533 -16.30 -2.77 11.21
#